data_AF-A0A9D6W7V3-F1
#
_entry.id   AF-A0A9D6W7V3-F1
#
_cell.length_a   1.000
_cell.length_b   1.000
_cell.length_c   1.000
_cell.angle_alpha   90.00
_cell.angle_beta   90.00
_cell.angle_gamma   90.00
#
_symmetry.space_group_name_H-M   'P 1'
#
loop_
_entity.id
_entity.type
_entity.pdbx_description
1 polymer ?
#
loop_
_entity_poly.entity_id
_entity_poly.type
_entity_poly.pdbx_seq_one_letter_code
_entity_poly.pdbx_strand_id
1 'polypeptide(L)'
;MSRPFPKASNLAVVAGVALAVLGATAAVARAASSRANCVEVRTEAPYRNAGYDHIVHLTNDCGVAVSCTVTTDVNPEPTTVEVAAGEAVDVLTWRGSPAWEFAATVECRYGAAP
;
A
#
# COMPACT_ATOMS: atom_id res chain seq x y z
N MET A 1 -29.69 41.96 -39.78
CA MET A 1 -29.00 43.01 -40.56
C MET A 1 -27.50 42.85 -40.36
N SER A 2 -26.82 42.35 -41.38
CA SER A 2 -25.40 42.03 -41.40
C SER A 2 -24.60 43.22 -41.93
N ARG A 3 -23.46 43.57 -41.30
CA ARG A 3 -22.47 44.50 -41.88
C ARG A 3 -21.12 43.78 -41.99
N PRO A 4 -20.44 43.83 -43.15
CA PRO A 4 -19.12 43.22 -43.38
C PRO A 4 -17.98 44.25 -43.33
N PHE A 5 -16.74 43.76 -43.61
CA PHE A 5 -15.45 44.41 -43.97
C PHE A 5 -14.34 44.33 -42.90
N PRO A 6 -13.03 44.36 -43.28
CA PRO A 6 -12.33 43.85 -44.48
C PRO A 6 -11.03 43.04 -44.14
N LYS A 7 -10.25 42.75 -45.20
CA LYS A 7 -9.19 41.74 -45.39
C LYS A 7 -7.83 42.00 -44.71
N ALA A 8 -7.18 40.88 -44.39
CA ALA A 8 -5.74 40.53 -44.28
C ALA A 8 -4.66 41.63 -44.36
N SER A 9 -3.66 41.53 -43.46
CA SER A 9 -2.26 41.17 -43.78
C SER A 9 -1.27 41.92 -42.88
N ASN A 10 -0.47 41.18 -42.08
CA ASN A 10 1.00 41.22 -42.05
C ASN A 10 1.59 40.79 -40.69
N LEU A 11 2.46 39.78 -40.81
CA LEU A 11 3.59 39.38 -39.98
C LEU A 11 4.08 40.40 -38.92
N ALA A 12 4.17 39.92 -37.68
CA ALA A 12 5.23 40.25 -36.72
C ALA A 12 5.51 38.97 -35.89
N VAL A 13 6.50 38.18 -36.28
CA VAL A 13 7.85 38.12 -35.68
C VAL A 13 7.86 37.73 -34.19
N VAL A 14 8.02 36.42 -33.98
CA VAL A 14 8.99 35.71 -33.11
C VAL A 14 8.98 35.91 -31.58
N ALA A 15 9.07 34.75 -30.92
CA ALA A 15 9.55 34.46 -29.57
C ALA A 15 8.54 34.57 -28.40
N GLY A 16 7.48 33.77 -28.47
CA GLY A 16 6.77 33.32 -27.28
C GLY A 16 7.51 32.15 -26.63
N VAL A 17 8.30 32.49 -25.60
CA VAL A 17 8.91 31.67 -24.54
C VAL A 17 8.51 30.18 -24.55
N ALA A 18 9.50 29.31 -24.77
CA ALA A 18 9.39 27.87 -24.55
C ALA A 18 8.99 27.62 -23.08
N LEU A 19 7.72 27.25 -22.87
CA LEU A 19 7.26 26.78 -21.58
C LEU A 19 7.90 25.40 -21.34
N ALA A 20 9.00 25.42 -20.59
CA ALA A 20 9.69 24.21 -20.17
C ALA A 20 8.69 23.29 -19.46
N VAL A 21 8.43 22.15 -20.10
CA VAL A 21 7.74 20.99 -19.54
C VAL A 21 8.58 20.48 -18.38
N LEU A 22 8.41 21.07 -17.18
CA LEU A 22 8.94 20.45 -15.96
C LEU A 22 7.96 19.35 -15.57
N GLY A 23 8.32 18.14 -15.99
CA GLY A 23 7.67 16.90 -15.61
C GLY A 23 7.60 16.75 -14.10
N ALA A 24 6.39 16.81 -13.56
CA ALA A 24 6.05 16.11 -12.34
C ALA A 24 5.63 14.69 -12.73
N THR A 25 6.59 13.85 -13.12
CA THR A 25 6.37 12.41 -12.97
C THR A 25 6.37 12.15 -11.47
N ALA A 26 5.18 12.21 -10.86
CA ALA A 26 4.96 11.57 -9.58
C ALA A 26 5.25 10.08 -9.80
N ALA A 27 6.49 9.68 -9.55
CA ALA A 27 6.83 8.31 -9.35
C ALA A 27 6.04 7.89 -8.11
N VAL A 28 4.84 7.34 -8.35
CA VAL A 28 4.17 6.52 -7.35
C VAL A 28 5.13 5.35 -7.17
N ALA A 29 6.04 5.49 -6.21
CA ALA A 29 6.74 4.37 -5.64
C ALA A 29 5.65 3.51 -5.00
N ARG A 30 5.05 2.63 -5.81
CA ARG A 30 4.47 1.41 -5.28
C ARG A 30 5.63 0.81 -4.50
N ALA A 31 5.49 0.77 -3.18
CA ALA A 31 6.41 0.05 -2.32
C ALA A 31 6.43 -1.40 -2.83
N ALA A 32 7.36 -1.69 -3.74
CA ALA A 32 7.73 -3.04 -4.10
C ALA A 32 8.61 -3.56 -2.96
N SER A 33 8.03 -3.65 -1.77
CA SER A 33 8.66 -4.31 -0.65
C SER A 33 8.44 -5.80 -0.84
N SER A 34 9.49 -6.45 -1.33
CA SER A 34 9.70 -7.89 -1.44
C SER A 34 8.84 -8.65 -2.48
N ARG A 35 9.42 -8.91 -3.66
CA ARG A 35 9.18 -10.18 -4.36
C ARG A 35 9.93 -11.36 -3.69
N ALA A 36 10.29 -11.23 -2.42
CA ALA A 36 11.06 -12.23 -1.69
C ALA A 36 10.23 -13.07 -0.72
N ASN A 37 8.94 -12.75 -0.52
CA ASN A 37 8.00 -13.58 0.22
C ASN A 37 6.69 -13.65 -0.57
N CYS A 38 6.20 -14.85 -0.88
CA CYS A 38 4.88 -15.08 -1.47
C CYS A 38 3.74 -14.89 -0.45
N VAL A 39 4.04 -14.25 0.69
CA VAL A 39 3.06 -13.86 1.69
C VAL A 39 2.85 -12.36 1.61
N GLU A 40 1.63 -11.95 1.27
CA GLU A 40 1.22 -10.55 1.33
C GLU A 40 0.82 -10.19 2.76
N VAL A 41 1.27 -9.00 3.21
CA VAL A 41 0.96 -8.45 4.52
C VAL A 41 0.25 -7.12 4.35
N ARG A 42 -0.90 -6.96 4.99
CA ARG A 42 -1.61 -5.67 5.10
C ARG A 42 -1.98 -5.41 6.56
N THR A 43 -2.11 -4.15 6.94
CA THR A 43 -2.51 -3.76 8.29
C THR A 43 -3.76 -2.90 8.25
N GLU A 44 -4.66 -3.13 9.20
CA GLU A 44 -5.85 -2.32 9.41
C GLU A 44 -6.03 -2.00 10.89
N ALA A 45 -6.52 -0.80 11.17
CA ALA A 45 -6.87 -0.34 12.50
C ALA A 45 -8.31 0.20 12.52
N PRO A 46 -9.36 -0.63 12.33
CA PRO A 46 -10.73 -0.17 12.41
C PRO A 46 -11.13 0.24 13.84
N TYR A 47 -11.86 1.36 13.97
CA TYR A 47 -12.42 1.77 15.26
C TYR A 47 -13.57 0.84 15.69
N ARG A 48 -13.40 0.12 16.80
CA ARG A 48 -14.33 -0.88 17.37
C ARG A 48 -14.16 -0.93 18.89
N ASN A 49 -15.20 -1.33 19.64
CA ASN A 49 -15.08 -1.57 21.09
C ASN A 49 -14.49 -0.39 21.90
N ALA A 50 -14.82 0.85 21.55
CA ALA A 50 -14.27 2.07 22.14
C ALA A 50 -12.75 2.30 21.96
N GLY A 51 -12.11 1.61 21.02
CA GLY A 51 -10.73 1.83 20.59
C GLY A 51 -10.51 1.37 19.14
N TYR A 52 -9.29 1.03 18.77
CA TYR A 52 -8.95 0.49 17.45
C TYR A 52 -8.49 -0.95 17.59
N ASP A 53 -9.05 -1.85 16.77
CA ASP A 53 -8.55 -3.21 16.68
C ASP A 53 -7.38 -3.22 15.71
N HIS A 54 -6.20 -3.65 16.15
CA HIS A 54 -5.02 -3.77 15.29
C HIS A 54 -5.00 -5.15 14.66
N ILE A 55 -5.21 -5.18 13.35
CA ILE A 55 -5.36 -6.42 12.57
C ILE A 55 -4.26 -6.47 11.52
N VAL A 56 -3.53 -7.58 11.50
CA VAL A 56 -2.58 -7.92 10.44
C VAL A 56 -3.21 -8.98 9.55
N HIS A 57 -3.45 -8.64 8.29
CA HIS A 57 -3.94 -9.56 7.28
C HIS A 57 -2.75 -10.24 6.61
N LEU A 58 -2.75 -11.57 6.62
CA LEU A 58 -1.76 -12.40 5.94
C LEU A 58 -2.44 -13.15 4.81
N THR A 59 -1.91 -13.07 3.60
CA THR A 59 -2.36 -13.90 2.46
C THR A 59 -1.18 -14.70 1.94
N ASN A 60 -1.27 -16.02 1.95
CA ASN A 60 -0.20 -16.91 1.53
C ASN A 60 -0.42 -17.37 0.09
N ASP A 61 0.21 -16.70 -0.87
CA ASP A 61 0.24 -17.11 -2.27
C ASP A 61 1.34 -18.15 -2.56
N CYS A 62 2.04 -18.66 -1.54
CA CYS A 62 3.01 -19.72 -1.70
C CYS A 62 2.31 -21.04 -2.06
N GLY A 63 3.01 -21.91 -2.80
CA GLY A 63 2.54 -23.27 -3.09
C GLY A 63 2.61 -24.24 -1.91
N VAL A 64 3.00 -23.77 -0.71
CA VAL A 64 3.13 -24.56 0.52
C VAL A 64 2.63 -23.74 1.71
N ALA A 65 2.30 -24.43 2.81
CA ALA A 65 1.97 -23.77 4.07
C ALA A 65 3.19 -23.01 4.63
N VAL A 66 2.93 -21.93 5.34
CA VAL A 66 3.93 -21.09 6.01
C VAL A 66 3.57 -20.85 7.47
N SER A 67 4.61 -20.76 8.29
CA SER A 67 4.55 -20.36 9.69
C SER A 67 5.00 -18.90 9.79
N CYS A 68 4.10 -17.99 10.16
CA CYS A 68 4.37 -16.55 10.25
C CYS A 68 4.34 -16.09 11.70
N THR A 69 5.39 -15.39 12.13
CA THR A 69 5.44 -14.69 13.42
C THR A 69 5.19 -13.21 13.18
N VAL A 70 4.20 -12.67 13.88
CA VAL A 70 3.73 -11.29 13.78
C VAL A 70 4.03 -10.55 15.08
N THR A 71 4.71 -9.42 15.00
CA THR A 71 4.86 -8.45 16.09
C THR A 71 4.45 -7.07 15.61
N THR A 72 4.15 -6.17 16.54
CA THR A 72 3.89 -4.76 16.21
C THR A 72 4.71 -3.83 17.10
N ASP A 73 4.92 -2.61 16.66
CA ASP A 73 5.60 -1.56 17.43
C ASP A 73 4.85 -1.15 18.71
N VAL A 74 3.52 -1.29 18.71
CA VAL A 74 2.64 -0.93 19.83
C VAL A 74 2.26 -2.13 20.71
N ASN A 75 2.21 -3.35 20.16
CA ASN A 75 2.14 -4.59 20.91
C ASN A 75 3.28 -5.54 20.47
N PRO A 76 4.41 -5.57 21.21
CA PRO A 76 5.60 -6.32 20.82
C PRO A 76 5.52 -7.82 21.15
N GLU A 77 4.45 -8.29 21.82
CA GLU A 77 4.28 -9.72 22.09
C GLU A 77 4.03 -10.48 20.76
N PRO A 78 4.92 -11.42 20.38
CA PRO A 78 4.82 -12.12 19.11
C PRO A 78 3.63 -13.09 19.08
N THR A 79 2.90 -13.09 17.97
CA THR A 79 1.87 -14.08 17.67
C THR A 79 2.31 -14.91 16.47
N THR A 80 2.39 -16.24 16.63
CA THR A 80 2.71 -17.17 15.54
C THR A 80 1.46 -17.83 15.01
N VAL A 81 1.29 -17.85 13.68
CA VAL A 81 0.16 -18.48 12.99
C VAL A 81 0.64 -19.31 11.80
N GLU A 82 -0.05 -20.40 11.52
CA GLU A 82 0.11 -21.15 10.26
C GLU A 82 -0.88 -20.63 9.23
N VAL A 83 -0.40 -20.38 8.01
CA VAL A 83 -1.23 -19.99 6.87
C VAL A 83 -1.02 -21.04 5.78
N ALA A 84 -2.07 -21.81 5.48
CA ALA A 84 -1.98 -22.83 4.43
C ALA A 84 -1.76 -22.21 3.04
N ALA A 85 -1.35 -23.02 2.07
CA ALA A 85 -1.14 -22.55 0.69
C ALA A 85 -2.44 -22.00 0.10
N GLY A 86 -2.40 -20.79 -0.43
CA GLY A 86 -3.55 -20.10 -1.03
C GLY A 86 -4.56 -19.52 -0.02
N GLU A 87 -4.29 -19.61 1.28
CA GLU A 87 -5.21 -19.13 2.33
C GLU A 87 -4.88 -17.71 2.81
N ALA A 88 -5.87 -17.08 3.43
CA ALA A 88 -5.73 -15.80 4.11
C ALA A 88 -6.18 -15.91 5.57
N VAL A 89 -5.48 -15.23 6.47
CA VAL A 89 -5.74 -15.23 7.92
C VAL A 89 -5.61 -13.81 8.46
N ASP A 90 -6.54 -13.45 9.36
CA ASP A 90 -6.50 -12.21 10.11
C ASP A 90 -5.93 -12.45 11.51
N VAL A 91 -4.88 -11.71 11.86
CA VAL A 91 -4.23 -11.76 13.17
C VAL A 91 -4.58 -10.49 13.94
N LEU A 92 -5.47 -10.62 14.93
CA LEU A 92 -5.76 -9.53 15.86
C LEU A 92 -4.62 -9.42 16.87
N THR A 93 -3.80 -8.39 16.75
CA THR A 93 -2.65 -8.17 17.65
C THR A 93 -3.03 -7.34 18.87
N TRP A 94 -4.01 -6.43 18.78
CA TRP A 94 -4.51 -5.68 19.93
C TRP A 94 -5.96 -5.26 19.75
N ARG A 95 -6.85 -5.67 20.67
CA ARG A 95 -8.23 -5.17 20.76
C ARG A 95 -8.34 -3.85 21.51
N GLY A 96 -9.04 -2.88 20.93
CA GLY A 96 -9.38 -1.63 21.62
C GLY A 96 -8.16 -0.75 21.96
N SER A 97 -7.13 -0.78 21.11
CA SER A 97 -5.95 0.06 21.25
C SER A 97 -6.32 1.55 21.18
N PRO A 98 -5.66 2.43 21.95
CA PRO A 98 -5.82 3.88 21.78
C PRO A 98 -5.17 4.40 20.51
N ALA A 99 -4.24 3.65 19.90
CA ALA A 99 -3.52 4.05 18.69
C ALA A 99 -4.33 3.72 17.42
N TRP A 100 -4.39 4.65 16.48
CA TRP A 100 -5.12 4.50 15.21
C TRP A 100 -4.22 4.05 14.05
N GLU A 101 -2.90 4.00 14.29
CA GLU A 101 -1.88 3.52 13.37
C GLU A 101 -0.89 2.63 14.13
N PHE A 102 -0.25 1.69 13.41
CA PHE A 102 0.80 0.82 13.94
C PHE A 102 1.61 0.24 12.78
N ALA A 103 2.83 -0.23 13.08
CA ALA A 103 3.68 -0.94 12.15
C ALA A 103 3.79 -2.42 12.55
N ALA A 104 3.60 -3.33 11.59
CA ALA A 104 3.78 -4.76 11.79
C ALA A 104 5.14 -5.22 11.26
N THR A 105 5.82 -6.06 12.04
CA THR A 105 6.94 -6.87 11.58
C THR A 105 6.44 -8.31 11.43
N VAL A 106 6.62 -8.87 10.23
CA VAL A 106 6.17 -10.23 9.91
C VAL A 106 7.33 -11.04 9.38
N GLU A 107 7.60 -12.15 10.03
CA GLU A 107 8.62 -13.12 9.61
C GLU A 107 7.94 -14.45 9.30
N CYS A 108 7.93 -14.83 8.02
CA CYS A 108 7.37 -16.10 7.58
C CYS A 108 8.48 -17.07 7.18
N ARG A 109 8.30 -18.33 7.55
CA ARG A 109 9.12 -19.46 7.12
C ARG A 109 8.22 -20.51 6.50
N TYR A 110 8.69 -21.22 5.48
CA TYR A 110 7.98 -22.40 5.01
C TYR A 110 7.75 -23.34 6.19
N GLY A 111 6.50 -23.75 6.36
CA GLY A 111 6.17 -24.73 7.38
C GLY A 111 6.91 -26.01 7.06
N ALA A 112 7.42 -26.69 8.09
CA ALA A 112 7.71 -28.11 7.95
C ALA A 112 6.36 -28.78 7.66
N ALA A 113 6.12 -29.15 6.40
CA ALA A 113 5.00 -30.04 6.08
C ALA A 113 5.21 -31.36 6.85
N PRO A 114 4.16 -31.97 7.42
CA PRO A 114 4.24 -33.31 7.99
C PRO A 114 4.66 -34.36 6.95
#